data_AF-A0A0D2E1L2-F1
#
_entry.id   AF-A0A0D2E1L2-F1
#
_cell.length_a   1.000
_cell.length_b   1.000
_cell.length_c   1.000
_cell.angle_alpha   90.00
_cell.angle_beta   90.00
_cell.angle_gamma   90.00
#
_symmetry.space_group_name_H-M   'P 1'
#
loop_
_entity.id
_entity.type
_entity.pdbx_description
1 polymer ?
#
loop_
_entity_poly.entity_id
_entity_poly.type
_entity_poly.pdbx_seq_one_letter_code
_entity_poly.pdbx_strand_id
1 'polypeptide(L)'
;MVEHIIDLRDLGLNDYPRISSGKPRKNELCTIIKEHFASRGSSLLEPHIDPQHTFSLPDFCALWQKLLHVEPGMSLTPASSVFEFADSLLLSRLPKLLKEERGLTLGLHDVVRNSVIKDQLTLLSTTTRVGQAVLPPTGAQRAGQPGVEDMKFVQGDANFAKQAQQAIQNILSPLNLSWDNNVEDVIPVYSLMELWLRQRRQLSGYMRSEWLCAASVQDVSRALRLALTEHAILQSMAAYVPGVALPAHEHQAVFVVMRPTDSWFDETIVLRDEVVEKTGDLMQLFMDDLTIDFVSRPGPLCALCCSK
;
A
#
# COMPACT_ATOMS: atom_id res chain seq x y z
N MET A 1 -8.59 19.84 -18.83
CA MET A 1 -7.20 19.53 -19.28
C MET A 1 -7.28 19.04 -20.70
N VAL A 2 -6.41 19.53 -21.57
CA VAL A 2 -6.21 18.93 -22.89
C VAL A 2 -5.35 17.68 -22.67
N GLU A 3 -5.91 16.52 -22.93
CA GLU A 3 -5.17 15.26 -22.87
C GLU A 3 -4.19 15.22 -24.05
N HIS A 4 -2.89 15.24 -23.76
CA HIS A 4 -1.85 15.16 -24.78
C HIS A 4 -1.43 13.71 -24.97
N ILE A 5 -2.01 13.07 -25.97
CA ILE A 5 -1.59 11.74 -26.43
C ILE A 5 -0.35 11.94 -27.31
N ILE A 6 0.77 11.32 -26.92
CA ILE A 6 2.03 11.34 -27.69
C ILE A 6 2.26 9.93 -28.22
N ASP A 7 2.39 9.80 -29.53
CA ASP A 7 2.69 8.51 -30.13
C ASP A 7 4.16 8.12 -29.89
N LEU A 8 4.43 6.83 -29.70
CA LEU A 8 5.79 6.31 -29.56
C LEU A 8 6.71 6.69 -30.73
N ARG A 9 6.12 6.80 -31.93
CA ARG A 9 6.81 7.24 -33.14
C ARG A 9 7.31 8.68 -33.04
N ASP A 10 6.56 9.55 -32.35
CA ASP A 10 6.97 10.94 -32.10
C ASP A 10 8.14 11.02 -31.12
N LEU A 11 8.30 10.00 -30.27
CA LEU A 11 9.44 9.85 -29.35
C LEU A 11 10.62 9.12 -29.99
N GLY A 12 10.53 8.71 -31.27
CA GLY A 12 11.56 7.93 -31.95
C GLY A 12 11.71 6.50 -31.42
N LEU A 13 10.69 5.98 -30.73
CA LEU A 13 10.70 4.66 -30.10
C LEU A 13 9.83 3.67 -30.89
N ASN A 14 10.36 2.46 -31.10
CA ASN A 14 9.59 1.34 -31.65
C ASN A 14 8.80 0.58 -30.55
N ASP A 15 9.30 0.59 -29.32
CA ASP A 15 8.65 0.04 -28.12
C ASP A 15 9.21 0.75 -26.87
N TYR A 16 8.53 0.67 -25.73
CA TYR A 16 8.97 1.26 -24.47
C TYR A 16 10.22 0.53 -23.94
N PRO A 17 11.19 1.23 -23.33
CA PRO A 17 12.28 0.57 -22.62
C PRO A 17 11.72 -0.25 -21.45
N ARG A 18 12.06 -1.54 -21.35
CA ARG A 18 11.54 -2.48 -20.33
C ARG A 18 12.65 -3.03 -19.43
N ILE A 19 12.30 -3.38 -18.20
CA ILE A 19 13.14 -4.25 -17.36
C ILE A 19 12.91 -5.72 -17.72
N SER A 20 13.75 -6.63 -17.21
CA SER A 20 13.68 -8.07 -17.50
C SER A 20 12.34 -8.72 -17.15
N SER A 21 11.53 -8.10 -16.27
CA SER A 21 10.15 -8.52 -15.97
C SER A 21 9.09 -7.98 -16.93
N GLY A 22 9.50 -7.39 -18.06
CA GLY A 22 8.60 -6.82 -19.08
C GLY A 22 7.96 -5.48 -18.71
N LYS A 23 8.17 -4.96 -17.49
CA LYS A 23 7.62 -3.68 -17.05
C LYS A 23 8.38 -2.49 -17.69
N PRO A 24 7.71 -1.39 -18.02
CA PRO A 24 8.37 -0.21 -18.57
C PRO A 24 9.28 0.48 -17.54
N ARG A 25 10.45 0.93 -17.99
CA ARG A 25 11.43 1.73 -17.24
C ARG A 25 10.97 3.18 -17.17
N LYS A 26 10.12 3.49 -16.18
CA LYS A 26 9.47 4.81 -16.04
C LYS A 26 10.45 6.00 -16.03
N ASN A 27 11.62 5.85 -15.42
CA ASN A 27 12.62 6.93 -15.35
C ASN A 27 13.21 7.25 -16.73
N GLU A 28 13.51 6.22 -17.51
CA GLU A 28 14.06 6.35 -18.86
C GLU A 28 13.03 6.98 -19.81
N LEU A 29 11.78 6.52 -19.72
CA LEU A 29 10.68 7.11 -20.48
C LEU A 29 10.41 8.57 -20.10
N CYS A 30 10.50 8.91 -18.81
CA CYS A 30 10.37 10.30 -18.33
C CYS A 30 11.45 11.20 -18.92
N THR A 31 12.69 10.72 -19.04
CA THR A 31 13.79 11.48 -19.65
C THR A 31 13.50 11.75 -21.12
N ILE A 32 13.11 10.73 -21.88
CA ILE A 32 12.80 10.84 -23.31
C ILE A 32 11.64 11.81 -23.56
N ILE A 33 10.59 11.76 -22.74
CA ILE A 33 9.45 12.68 -22.85
C ILE A 33 9.87 14.12 -22.54
N LYS A 34 10.69 14.34 -21.50
CA LYS A 34 11.20 15.68 -21.17
C LYS A 34 12.05 16.27 -22.30
N GLU A 35 12.90 15.46 -22.92
CA GLU A 35 13.72 15.86 -24.07
C GLU A 35 12.86 16.18 -25.30
N HIS A 36 11.80 15.40 -25.54
CA HIS A 36 10.84 15.67 -26.62
C HIS A 36 10.14 17.03 -26.46
N PHE A 37 9.73 17.39 -25.23
CA PHE A 37 9.11 18.69 -24.98
C PHE A 37 10.12 19.85 -24.99
N ALA A 38 11.34 19.64 -24.47
CA ALA A 38 12.40 20.64 -24.48
C ALA A 38 12.84 21.00 -25.92
N SER A 39 12.94 20.01 -26.81
CA SER A 39 13.33 20.20 -28.21
C SER A 39 12.27 20.89 -29.08
N ARG A 40 11.00 20.87 -28.68
CA ARG A 40 9.89 21.52 -29.40
C ARG A 40 9.64 22.98 -29.00
N GLY A 41 10.47 23.57 -28.14
CA GLY A 41 10.31 24.96 -27.71
C GLY A 41 8.97 25.25 -27.02
N SER A 42 8.22 24.21 -26.65
CA SER A 42 6.97 24.35 -25.93
C SER A 42 7.30 24.67 -24.48
N SER A 43 7.06 25.92 -24.08
CA SER A 43 7.00 26.36 -22.69
C SER A 43 5.77 25.75 -21.98
N LEU A 44 5.61 24.42 -22.05
CA LEU A 44 4.58 23.65 -21.35
C LEU A 44 5.03 23.23 -19.94
N LEU A 45 6.20 23.71 -19.51
CA LEU A 45 6.80 23.43 -18.21
C LEU A 45 7.23 24.69 -17.47
N GLU A 46 6.66 25.86 -17.78
CA GLU A 46 6.65 26.91 -16.77
C GLU A 46 5.66 26.46 -15.68
N PRO A 47 6.11 26.25 -14.44
CA PRO A 47 5.21 25.88 -13.36
C PRO A 47 4.22 27.03 -13.22
N HIS A 48 2.95 26.77 -13.56
CA HIS A 48 1.87 27.67 -13.25
C HIS A 48 1.78 27.68 -11.71
N ILE A 49 2.43 28.67 -11.08
CA ILE A 49 2.32 28.90 -9.66
C ILE A 49 0.90 29.41 -9.45
N ASP A 50 0.00 28.52 -9.05
CA ASP A 50 -1.30 28.92 -8.54
C ASP A 50 -1.05 29.68 -7.22
N PRO A 51 -1.38 30.99 -7.13
CA PRO A 51 -1.14 31.78 -5.93
C PRO A 51 -1.93 31.28 -4.71
N GLN A 52 -2.85 30.31 -4.86
CA GLN A 52 -3.55 29.67 -3.74
C GLN A 52 -2.75 28.53 -3.06
N HIS A 53 -1.62 28.10 -3.63
CA HIS A 53 -0.79 27.00 -3.11
C HIS A 53 0.59 27.45 -2.59
N THR A 54 0.71 28.68 -2.08
CA THR A 54 1.97 29.13 -1.48
C THR A 54 2.14 28.51 -0.09
N PHE A 55 2.96 27.47 -0.01
CA PHE A 55 3.26 26.80 1.24
C PHE A 55 4.37 27.58 1.97
N SER A 56 4.09 28.08 3.16
CA SER A 56 5.05 28.93 3.88
C SER A 56 6.09 28.09 4.63
N LEU A 57 7.26 28.68 4.86
CA LEU A 57 8.33 28.03 5.62
C LEU A 57 7.95 27.72 7.07
N PRO A 58 7.25 28.61 7.82
CA PRO A 58 6.70 28.27 9.12
C PRO A 58 5.73 27.07 9.07
N ASP A 59 4.84 27.02 8.08
CA ASP A 59 3.88 25.91 7.95
C ASP A 59 4.58 24.58 7.67
N PHE A 60 5.65 24.61 6.87
CA PHE A 60 6.42 23.42 6.58
C PHE A 60 7.27 22.95 7.77
N CYS A 61 7.83 23.87 8.55
CA CYS A 61 8.45 23.52 9.84
C CYS A 61 7.43 22.93 10.81
N ALA A 62 6.21 23.49 10.88
CA ALA A 62 5.14 22.97 11.72
C ALA A 62 4.71 21.56 11.28
N LEU A 63 4.70 21.27 9.98
CA LEU A 63 4.44 19.92 9.45
C LEU A 63 5.49 18.91 9.93
N TRP A 64 6.77 19.30 9.91
CA TRP A 64 7.85 18.48 10.45
C TRP A 64 7.74 18.29 11.97
N GLN A 65 7.45 19.34 12.73
CA GLN A 65 7.25 19.25 14.18
C GLN A 65 6.09 18.32 14.53
N LYS A 66 4.98 18.41 13.79
CA LYS A 66 3.84 17.51 13.93
C LYS A 66 4.24 16.05 13.69
N LEU A 67 5.04 15.78 12.65
CA LEU A 67 5.51 14.44 12.32
C LEU A 67 6.44 13.85 13.40
N LEU A 68 7.21 14.69 14.07
CA LEU A 68 8.12 14.29 15.15
C LEU A 68 7.42 14.18 16.52
N HIS A 69 6.15 14.56 16.62
CA HIS A 69 5.41 14.67 17.88
C HIS A 69 6.15 15.51 18.94
N VAL A 70 6.81 16.59 18.50
CA VAL A 70 7.58 17.47 19.39
C VAL A 70 6.73 18.70 19.75
N GLU A 71 6.76 19.06 21.02
CA GLU A 71 6.13 20.29 21.51
C GLU A 71 6.70 21.54 20.80
N PRO A 72 5.95 22.66 20.73
CA PRO A 72 6.43 23.93 20.20
C PRO A 72 7.61 24.45 21.04
N GLY A 73 8.82 24.01 20.73
CA GLY A 73 10.00 24.24 21.55
C GLY A 73 11.26 23.55 21.03
N MET A 74 11.12 22.46 20.27
CA MET A 74 12.22 21.98 19.43
C MET A 74 12.33 22.91 18.21
N SER A 75 13.35 23.77 18.20
CA SER A 75 13.55 24.76 17.13
C SER A 75 14.08 24.08 15.88
N LEU A 76 13.20 23.40 15.13
CA LEU A 76 13.48 23.08 13.74
C LEU A 76 13.66 24.40 13.01
N THR A 77 14.89 24.68 12.61
CA THR A 77 15.20 25.85 11.82
C THR A 77 15.08 25.50 10.35
N PRO A 78 14.85 26.46 9.46
CA PRO A 78 14.90 26.23 8.02
C PRO A 78 16.21 25.60 7.52
N ALA A 79 17.30 25.76 8.26
CA ALA A 79 18.62 25.22 7.95
C ALA A 79 18.85 23.81 8.53
N SER A 80 17.93 23.30 9.37
CA SER A 80 18.05 22.00 9.99
C SER A 80 18.02 20.89 8.93
N SER A 81 18.94 19.94 9.07
CA SER A 81 19.00 18.76 8.20
C SER A 81 18.07 17.68 8.74
N VAL A 82 17.22 17.10 7.89
CA VAL A 82 16.29 16.04 8.27
C VAL A 82 16.99 14.80 8.81
N PHE A 83 18.25 14.54 8.44
CA PHE A 83 19.01 13.41 8.96
C PHE A 83 19.41 13.56 10.43
N GLU A 84 19.31 14.76 11.00
CA GLU A 84 19.64 15.01 12.41
C GLU A 84 18.50 14.60 13.35
N PHE A 85 17.27 14.54 12.83
CA PHE A 85 16.07 14.34 13.65
C PHE A 85 15.05 13.34 13.09
N ALA A 86 15.23 12.87 11.85
CA ALA A 86 14.34 11.90 11.22
C ALA A 86 15.11 10.67 10.73
N ASP A 87 14.62 9.50 11.11
CA ASP A 87 15.06 8.22 10.57
C ASP A 87 14.39 7.92 9.21
N SER A 88 14.76 6.82 8.57
CA SER A 88 14.20 6.42 7.27
C SER A 88 12.66 6.25 7.29
N LEU A 89 12.08 5.88 8.44
CA LEU A 89 10.63 5.73 8.58
C LEU A 89 9.94 7.10 8.61
N LEU A 90 10.47 8.04 9.39
CA LEU A 90 9.97 9.42 9.45
C LEU A 90 10.12 10.12 8.10
N LEU A 91 11.27 9.99 7.42
CA LEU A 91 11.47 10.52 6.08
C LEU A 91 10.42 9.99 5.08
N SER A 92 10.02 8.72 5.21
CA SER A 92 9.00 8.11 4.34
C SER A 92 7.57 8.61 4.59
N ARG A 93 7.28 9.14 5.78
CA ARG A 93 5.94 9.60 6.18
C ARG A 93 5.62 11.01 5.68
N LEU A 94 6.61 11.88 5.55
CA LEU A 94 6.42 13.26 5.10
C LEU A 94 5.69 13.36 3.73
N PRO A 95 6.09 12.63 2.67
CA PRO A 95 5.38 12.62 1.39
C PRO A 95 3.87 12.36 1.51
N LYS A 96 3.49 11.40 2.38
CA LYS A 96 2.09 11.02 2.58
C LYS A 96 1.34 12.14 3.29
N LEU A 97 1.87 12.64 4.40
CA LEU A 97 1.27 13.71 5.19
C LEU A 97 1.08 15.00 4.37
N LEU A 98 2.09 15.35 3.57
CA LEU A 98 2.05 16.51 2.69
C LEU A 98 0.96 16.40 1.62
N LYS A 99 0.77 15.19 1.07
CA LYS A 99 -0.29 14.92 0.09
C LYS A 99 -1.68 14.99 0.73
N GLU A 100 -1.86 14.40 1.90
CA GLU A 100 -3.15 14.34 2.61
C GLU A 100 -3.61 15.71 3.12
N GLU A 101 -2.71 16.51 3.71
CA GLU A 101 -3.10 17.78 4.33
C GLU A 101 -3.08 18.98 3.39
N ARG A 102 -2.27 18.91 2.33
CA ARG A 102 -1.99 20.07 1.46
C ARG A 102 -2.16 19.78 -0.03
N GLY A 103 -2.41 18.53 -0.43
CA GLY A 103 -2.51 18.14 -1.84
C GLY A 103 -1.19 18.24 -2.61
N LEU A 104 -0.07 18.47 -1.92
CA LEU A 104 1.25 18.64 -2.52
C LEU A 104 1.99 17.31 -2.57
N THR A 105 2.76 17.08 -3.64
CA THR A 105 3.50 15.82 -3.83
C THR A 105 5.00 16.06 -3.77
N LEU A 106 5.69 15.34 -2.89
CA LEU A 106 7.15 15.29 -2.78
C LEU A 106 7.59 13.84 -2.74
N GLY A 107 8.53 13.41 -3.59
CA GLY A 107 9.04 12.04 -3.54
C GLY A 107 9.98 11.83 -2.34
N LEU A 108 10.04 10.61 -1.78
CA LEU A 108 11.03 10.29 -0.74
C LEU A 108 12.47 10.56 -1.22
N HIS A 109 12.76 10.25 -2.48
CA HIS A 109 14.06 10.57 -3.08
C HIS A 109 14.35 12.08 -3.05
N ASP A 110 13.33 12.92 -3.25
CA ASP A 110 13.46 14.38 -3.21
C ASP A 110 13.69 14.89 -1.80
N VAL A 111 13.02 14.29 -0.79
CA VAL A 111 13.26 14.56 0.64
C VAL A 111 14.70 14.23 1.04
N VAL A 112 15.21 13.07 0.61
CA VAL A 112 16.57 12.62 0.92
C VAL A 112 17.62 13.46 0.19
N ARG A 113 17.37 13.79 -1.08
CA ARG A 113 18.30 14.60 -1.89
C ARG A 113 18.38 16.05 -1.42
N ASN A 114 17.27 16.60 -0.95
CA ASN A 114 17.18 17.94 -0.39
C ASN A 114 17.03 17.79 1.12
N SER A 115 18.12 17.47 1.81
CA SER A 115 18.06 17.12 3.23
C SER A 115 17.76 18.30 4.15
N VAL A 116 17.80 19.54 3.65
CA VAL A 116 17.52 20.75 4.42
C VAL A 116 16.08 21.20 4.21
N ILE A 117 15.36 21.55 5.28
CA ILE A 117 13.93 21.93 5.25
C ILE A 117 13.67 23.05 4.21
N LYS A 118 14.51 24.08 4.17
CA LYS A 118 14.39 25.18 3.20
C LYS A 118 14.52 24.70 1.75
N ASP A 119 15.39 23.74 1.48
CA ASP A 119 15.64 23.25 0.12
C ASP A 119 14.47 22.40 -0.36
N GLN A 120 13.87 21.60 0.53
CA GLN A 120 12.63 20.87 0.25
C GLN A 120 11.48 21.82 -0.08
N LEU A 121 11.32 22.92 0.67
CA LEU A 121 10.30 23.91 0.39
C LEU A 121 10.53 24.63 -0.94
N THR A 122 11.79 24.95 -1.24
CA THR A 122 12.19 25.54 -2.51
C THR A 122 11.85 24.61 -3.67
N LEU A 123 12.11 23.31 -3.50
CA LEU A 123 11.73 22.29 -4.47
C LEU A 123 10.21 22.20 -4.62
N LEU A 124 9.45 22.24 -3.53
CA LEU A 124 7.98 22.25 -3.57
C LEU A 124 7.41 23.46 -4.30
N SER A 125 8.03 24.63 -4.10
CA SER A 125 7.62 25.89 -4.72
C SER A 125 7.95 25.94 -6.22
N THR A 126 8.96 25.18 -6.66
CA THR A 126 9.40 25.12 -8.06
C THR A 126 8.82 23.95 -8.83
N THR A 127 8.41 22.90 -8.11
CA THR A 127 7.95 21.63 -8.69
C THR A 127 6.47 21.44 -8.43
N THR A 128 5.64 22.50 -8.57
CA THR A 128 4.17 22.43 -8.40
C THR A 128 3.56 21.45 -9.41
N ARG A 129 3.72 20.17 -9.17
CA ARG A 129 2.95 19.10 -9.76
C ARG A 129 1.66 19.11 -8.97
N VAL A 130 0.71 19.92 -9.44
CA VAL A 130 -0.70 19.69 -9.13
C VAL A 130 -0.90 18.19 -9.32
N GLY A 131 -1.20 17.49 -8.22
CA GLY A 131 -1.03 16.05 -8.12
C GLY A 131 -1.55 15.36 -9.37
N GLN A 132 -0.69 14.62 -10.07
CA GLN A 132 -1.16 13.62 -11.03
C GLN A 132 -2.24 12.83 -10.31
N ALA A 133 -3.39 12.70 -11.00
CA ALA A 133 -4.65 12.10 -10.58
C ALA A 133 -4.49 11.36 -9.26
N VAL A 134 -5.19 11.86 -8.23
CA VAL A 134 -5.51 11.13 -7.00
C VAL A 134 -5.53 9.66 -7.39
N LEU A 135 -4.46 8.92 -7.03
CA LEU A 135 -4.53 7.47 -7.08
C LEU A 135 -5.85 7.19 -6.40
N PRO A 136 -6.83 6.57 -7.09
CA PRO A 136 -8.14 6.38 -6.51
C PRO A 136 -7.90 5.83 -5.11
N PRO A 137 -8.64 6.33 -4.11
CA PRO A 137 -8.45 5.90 -2.73
C PRO A 137 -8.23 4.39 -2.74
N THR A 138 -7.29 3.90 -1.92
CA THR A 138 -6.91 2.49 -1.85
C THR A 138 -8.09 1.55 -1.52
N GLY A 139 -9.33 2.07 -1.41
CA GLY A 139 -10.60 1.37 -1.32
C GLY A 139 -11.58 1.61 -2.48
N ALA A 140 -11.15 1.96 -3.70
CA ALA A 140 -12.03 1.86 -4.86
C ALA A 140 -12.33 0.38 -5.14
N GLN A 141 -13.36 -0.15 -4.45
CA GLN A 141 -13.84 -1.51 -4.60
C GLN A 141 -14.06 -1.80 -6.09
N ARG A 142 -13.35 -2.80 -6.62
CA ARG A 142 -13.57 -3.20 -8.01
C ARG A 142 -15.02 -3.69 -8.17
N ALA A 143 -15.72 -3.13 -9.15
CA ALA A 143 -17.02 -3.64 -9.57
C ALA A 143 -16.83 -4.96 -10.33
N GLY A 144 -17.36 -6.05 -9.77
CA GLY A 144 -17.25 -7.38 -10.39
C GLY A 144 -15.93 -8.09 -10.12
N GLN A 145 -15.87 -9.35 -10.57
CA GLN A 145 -14.76 -10.28 -10.32
C GLN A 145 -13.50 -9.91 -11.10
N PRO A 146 -12.29 -10.28 -10.63
CA PRO A 146 -11.07 -10.06 -11.39
C PRO A 146 -11.09 -10.87 -12.70
N GLY A 147 -10.91 -10.16 -13.82
CA GLY A 147 -10.75 -10.76 -15.13
C GLY A 147 -9.32 -11.26 -15.39
N VAL A 148 -9.11 -11.84 -16.57
CA VAL A 148 -7.80 -12.34 -17.02
C VAL A 148 -6.75 -11.22 -17.03
N GLU A 149 -7.13 -10.02 -17.46
CA GLU A 149 -6.24 -8.85 -17.53
C GLU A 149 -5.89 -8.28 -16.14
N ASP A 150 -6.76 -8.46 -15.15
CA ASP A 150 -6.52 -8.01 -13.77
C ASP A 150 -5.49 -8.89 -13.06
N MET A 151 -5.54 -10.20 -13.35
CA MET A 151 -4.62 -11.19 -12.79
C MET A 151 -3.26 -11.16 -13.49
N LYS A 152 -2.46 -10.11 -13.24
CA LYS A 152 -1.17 -9.85 -13.95
C LYS A 152 -0.19 -11.04 -14.03
N PHE A 153 -0.29 -12.00 -13.11
CA PHE A 153 0.56 -13.20 -13.11
C PHE A 153 0.16 -14.22 -14.20
N VAL A 154 -1.04 -14.12 -14.79
CA VAL A 154 -1.54 -15.01 -15.85
C VAL A 154 -1.12 -14.59 -17.26
N GLN A 155 -0.59 -13.37 -17.41
CA GLN A 155 -0.07 -12.84 -18.68
C GLN A 155 -1.04 -12.96 -19.88
N GLY A 156 -2.35 -12.82 -19.63
CA GLY A 156 -3.37 -12.93 -20.67
C GLY A 156 -3.83 -14.36 -20.98
N ASP A 157 -3.29 -15.39 -20.33
CA ASP A 157 -3.70 -16.77 -20.53
C ASP A 157 -5.01 -17.08 -19.78
N ALA A 158 -6.11 -17.17 -20.54
CA ALA A 158 -7.44 -17.46 -20.02
C ALA A 158 -7.58 -18.87 -19.41
N ASN A 159 -6.83 -19.86 -19.87
CA ASN A 159 -6.87 -21.21 -19.30
C ASN A 159 -6.18 -21.23 -17.95
N PHE A 160 -5.03 -20.56 -17.86
CA PHE A 160 -4.30 -20.45 -16.61
C PHE A 160 -5.07 -19.59 -15.59
N ALA A 161 -5.73 -18.52 -16.02
CA ALA A 161 -6.67 -17.76 -15.20
C ALA A 161 -7.78 -18.63 -14.59
N LYS A 162 -8.39 -19.53 -15.37
CA LYS A 162 -9.40 -20.48 -14.87
C LYS A 162 -8.81 -21.47 -13.86
N GLN A 163 -7.59 -21.97 -14.10
CA GLN A 163 -6.92 -22.86 -13.15
C GLN A 163 -6.60 -22.16 -11.83
N ALA A 164 -6.15 -20.91 -11.89
CA ALA A 164 -5.91 -20.08 -10.71
C ALA A 164 -7.21 -19.82 -9.93
N GLN A 165 -8.29 -19.45 -10.63
CA GLN A 165 -9.63 -19.29 -10.03
C GLN A 165 -10.08 -20.57 -9.33
N GLN A 166 -9.96 -21.73 -9.97
CA GLN A 166 -10.35 -23.01 -9.37
C GLN A 166 -9.51 -23.34 -8.13
N ALA A 167 -8.20 -23.09 -8.17
CA ALA A 167 -7.31 -23.30 -7.03
C ALA A 167 -7.69 -22.40 -5.85
N ILE A 168 -8.05 -21.14 -6.12
CA ILE A 168 -8.51 -20.19 -5.10
C ILE A 168 -9.87 -20.61 -4.56
N GLN A 169 -10.83 -21.00 -5.41
CA GLN A 169 -12.12 -21.50 -4.97
C GLN A 169 -11.99 -22.71 -4.03
N ASN A 170 -11.09 -23.65 -4.33
CA ASN A 170 -10.85 -24.80 -3.47
C ASN A 170 -10.33 -24.41 -2.07
N ILE A 171 -9.61 -23.28 -1.97
CA ILE A 171 -9.10 -22.73 -0.72
C ILE A 171 -10.21 -21.99 0.06
N LEU A 172 -11.14 -21.34 -0.65
CA LEU A 172 -12.24 -20.57 -0.06
C LEU A 172 -13.39 -21.46 0.45
N SER A 173 -13.67 -22.58 -0.23
CA SER A 173 -14.82 -23.44 0.11
C SER A 173 -14.86 -23.93 1.56
N PRO A 174 -13.74 -24.34 2.20
CA PRO A 174 -13.75 -24.75 3.62
C PRO A 174 -14.13 -23.63 4.60
N LEU A 175 -13.98 -22.37 4.19
CA LEU A 175 -14.34 -21.18 4.98
C LEU A 175 -15.76 -20.69 4.65
N ASN A 176 -16.55 -21.46 3.89
CA ASN A 176 -17.85 -21.04 3.35
C ASN A 176 -17.79 -19.76 2.51
N LEU A 177 -16.64 -19.47 1.91
CA LEU A 177 -16.43 -18.33 1.02
C LEU A 177 -16.46 -18.79 -0.44
N SER A 178 -16.80 -17.88 -1.35
CA SER A 178 -16.79 -18.14 -2.80
C SER A 178 -16.00 -17.08 -3.56
N TRP A 179 -15.45 -17.51 -4.70
CA TRP A 179 -14.82 -16.62 -5.66
C TRP A 179 -15.78 -15.50 -6.08
N ASP A 180 -17.00 -15.87 -6.44
CA ASP A 180 -17.96 -14.95 -7.04
C ASP A 180 -18.40 -13.83 -6.10
N ASN A 181 -18.56 -14.14 -4.81
CA ASN A 181 -19.13 -13.22 -3.83
C ASN A 181 -18.08 -12.52 -2.98
N ASN A 182 -16.93 -13.16 -2.75
CA ASN A 182 -15.96 -12.69 -1.77
C ASN A 182 -14.65 -12.21 -2.37
N VAL A 183 -14.30 -12.53 -3.62
CA VAL A 183 -13.02 -12.09 -4.21
C VAL A 183 -13.18 -10.74 -4.91
N GLU A 184 -12.28 -9.82 -4.59
CA GLU A 184 -12.16 -8.51 -5.22
C GLU A 184 -11.01 -8.48 -6.25
N ASP A 185 -9.83 -8.96 -5.85
CA ASP A 185 -8.63 -8.95 -6.69
C ASP A 185 -7.68 -10.10 -6.37
N VAL A 186 -6.76 -10.39 -7.29
CA VAL A 186 -5.67 -11.35 -7.08
C VAL A 186 -4.36 -10.71 -7.50
N ILE A 187 -3.48 -10.46 -6.53
CA ILE A 187 -2.20 -9.78 -6.75
C ILE A 187 -1.04 -10.75 -6.53
N PRO A 188 0.00 -10.71 -7.38
CA PRO A 188 1.18 -11.54 -7.18
C PRO A 188 1.92 -11.12 -5.92
N VAL A 189 2.40 -12.10 -5.16
CA VAL A 189 3.24 -11.87 -3.99
C VAL A 189 4.64 -11.43 -4.44
N TYR A 190 5.27 -10.53 -3.69
CA TYR A 190 6.66 -10.13 -3.93
C TYR A 190 7.65 -11.16 -3.36
N SER A 191 8.84 -11.25 -3.94
CA SER A 191 9.81 -12.34 -3.69
C SER A 191 10.11 -12.62 -2.22
N LEU A 192 10.27 -11.58 -1.40
CA LEU A 192 10.52 -11.76 0.03
C LEU A 192 9.30 -12.40 0.71
N MET A 193 8.08 -11.93 0.44
CA MET A 193 6.90 -12.53 1.05
C MET A 193 6.62 -13.95 0.57
N GLU A 194 6.95 -14.28 -0.68
CA GLU A 194 6.88 -15.65 -1.18
C GLU A 194 7.80 -16.59 -0.38
N LEU A 195 9.00 -16.11 -0.01
CA LEU A 195 9.89 -16.85 0.87
C LEU A 195 9.26 -17.07 2.26
N TRP A 196 8.58 -16.06 2.81
CA TRP A 196 7.94 -16.13 4.12
C TRP A 196 6.75 -17.10 4.13
N LEU A 197 5.91 -17.06 3.09
CA LEU A 197 4.78 -17.98 2.92
C LEU A 197 5.21 -19.44 2.70
N ARG A 198 6.46 -19.68 2.30
CA ARG A 198 7.05 -21.02 2.12
C ARG A 198 7.74 -21.56 3.38
N GLN A 199 7.88 -20.75 4.43
CA GLN A 199 8.58 -21.18 5.64
C GLN A 199 7.84 -22.33 6.34
N ARG A 200 8.60 -23.31 6.83
CA ARG A 200 8.07 -24.44 7.60
C ARG A 200 7.59 -24.04 9.00
N ARG A 201 8.00 -22.86 9.48
CA ARG A 201 7.59 -22.28 10.77
C ARG A 201 6.64 -21.13 10.51
N GLN A 202 5.36 -21.44 10.31
CA GLN A 202 4.36 -20.45 9.91
C GLN A 202 4.24 -19.31 10.94
N LEU A 203 4.38 -19.61 12.24
CA LEU A 203 4.23 -18.64 13.32
C LEU A 203 5.44 -17.70 13.51
N SER A 204 6.64 -18.05 13.03
CA SER A 204 7.85 -17.26 13.33
C SER A 204 7.92 -15.91 12.62
N GLY A 205 7.00 -15.65 11.70
CA GLY A 205 6.90 -14.39 10.98
C GLY A 205 5.73 -13.51 11.40
N TYR A 206 4.95 -13.90 12.41
CA TYR A 206 3.77 -13.14 12.83
C TYR A 206 4.16 -11.95 13.70
N MET A 207 3.47 -10.83 13.46
CA MET A 207 3.57 -9.65 14.29
C MET A 207 2.28 -9.53 15.09
N ARG A 208 2.36 -9.80 16.39
CA ARG A 208 1.25 -9.61 17.33
C ARG A 208 1.39 -8.25 18.00
N SER A 209 0.26 -7.58 18.21
CA SER A 209 0.19 -6.34 18.97
C SER A 209 -1.13 -6.31 19.70
N GLU A 210 -1.09 -5.85 20.94
CA GLU A 210 -2.23 -5.85 21.85
C GLU A 210 -2.40 -4.46 22.44
N TRP A 211 -3.65 -4.04 22.58
CA TRP A 211 -3.99 -2.73 23.09
C TRP A 211 -5.17 -2.84 24.03
N LEU A 212 -5.07 -2.16 25.17
CA LEU A 212 -6.21 -1.91 26.04
C LEU A 212 -6.93 -0.66 25.54
N CYS A 213 -8.23 -0.77 25.30
CA CYS A 213 -9.07 0.34 24.86
C CYS A 213 -10.23 0.54 25.83
N ALA A 214 -10.59 1.80 26.11
CA ALA A 214 -11.77 2.13 26.93
C ALA A 214 -13.08 2.11 26.13
N ALA A 215 -13.04 1.77 24.84
CA ALA A 215 -14.22 1.68 23.98
C ALA A 215 -14.93 0.33 24.11
N SER A 216 -16.22 0.29 23.78
CA SER A 216 -16.98 -0.96 23.75
C SER A 216 -16.47 -1.89 22.65
N VAL A 217 -16.62 -3.21 22.84
CA VAL A 217 -16.28 -4.22 21.81
C VAL A 217 -16.98 -3.92 20.48
N GLN A 218 -18.22 -3.44 20.52
CA GLN A 218 -18.99 -3.10 19.33
C GLN A 218 -18.37 -1.90 18.59
N ASP A 219 -17.92 -0.88 19.31
CA ASP A 219 -17.26 0.28 18.71
C ASP A 219 -15.90 -0.07 18.13
N VAL A 220 -15.12 -0.89 18.84
CA VAL A 220 -13.83 -1.40 18.35
C VAL A 220 -14.05 -2.25 17.10
N SER A 221 -14.97 -3.22 17.13
CA SER A 221 -15.28 -4.07 15.97
C SER A 221 -15.70 -3.24 14.76
N ARG A 222 -16.57 -2.23 14.95
CA ARG A 222 -16.98 -1.30 13.89
C ARG A 222 -15.81 -0.49 13.33
N ALA A 223 -14.94 0.05 14.20
CA ALA A 223 -13.76 0.80 13.78
C ALA A 223 -12.77 -0.08 13.00
N LEU A 224 -12.58 -1.33 13.44
CA LEU A 224 -11.72 -2.30 12.76
C LEU A 224 -12.26 -2.68 11.39
N ARG A 225 -13.58 -2.93 11.25
CA ARG A 225 -14.21 -3.19 9.95
C ARG A 225 -13.96 -2.03 8.97
N LEU A 226 -14.12 -0.79 9.42
CA LEU A 226 -13.81 0.40 8.63
C LEU A 226 -12.32 0.47 8.26
N ALA A 227 -11.42 0.27 9.22
CA ALA A 227 -9.98 0.29 8.96
C ALA A 227 -9.53 -0.77 7.93
N LEU A 228 -10.10 -1.97 8.02
CA LEU A 228 -9.87 -3.03 7.04
C LEU A 228 -10.33 -2.61 5.64
N THR A 229 -11.50 -1.97 5.52
CA THR A 229 -12.05 -1.53 4.21
C THR A 229 -11.13 -0.54 3.46
N GLU A 230 -10.34 0.25 4.18
CA GLU A 230 -9.41 1.22 3.60
C GLU A 230 -8.09 0.61 3.12
N HIS A 231 -7.81 -0.64 3.51
CA HIS A 231 -6.53 -1.31 3.34
C HIS A 231 -6.70 -2.71 2.74
N ALA A 232 -6.78 -2.78 1.40
CA ALA A 232 -6.94 -4.02 0.64
C ALA A 232 -5.97 -5.15 1.03
N ILE A 233 -4.72 -4.83 1.38
CA ILE A 233 -3.75 -5.85 1.79
C ILE A 233 -4.11 -6.50 3.13
N LEU A 234 -4.75 -5.76 4.05
CA LEU A 234 -5.24 -6.30 5.32
C LEU A 234 -6.50 -7.15 5.14
N GLN A 235 -7.20 -7.00 4.02
CA GLN A 235 -8.30 -7.88 3.59
C GLN A 235 -7.83 -9.04 2.72
N SER A 236 -6.53 -9.30 2.64
CA SER A 236 -6.02 -10.38 1.80
C SER A 236 -5.85 -11.68 2.56
N MET A 237 -5.95 -12.80 1.85
CA MET A 237 -5.39 -14.09 2.26
C MET A 237 -4.33 -14.58 1.26
N ALA A 238 -3.46 -15.49 1.70
CA ALA A 238 -2.49 -16.12 0.81
C ALA A 238 -3.07 -17.39 0.16
N ALA A 239 -2.90 -17.51 -1.15
CA ALA A 239 -3.21 -18.71 -1.91
C ALA A 239 -2.00 -19.16 -2.74
N TYR A 240 -1.97 -20.45 -3.07
CA TYR A 240 -1.04 -20.95 -4.07
C TYR A 240 -1.84 -21.41 -5.27
N VAL A 241 -1.46 -20.86 -6.42
CA VAL A 241 -2.01 -21.20 -7.72
C VAL A 241 -0.96 -21.99 -8.51
N PRO A 242 -1.33 -22.73 -9.55
CA PRO A 242 -0.36 -23.31 -10.48
C PRO A 242 0.63 -22.22 -10.95
N GLY A 243 1.92 -22.53 -11.12
CA GLY A 243 2.92 -21.56 -11.57
C GLY A 243 3.07 -21.50 -13.09
N VAL A 244 3.39 -20.31 -13.66
CA VAL A 244 3.73 -20.15 -15.10
C VAL A 244 5.22 -20.38 -15.37
N ALA A 245 6.09 -20.19 -14.38
CA ALA A 245 7.53 -20.06 -14.63
C ALA A 245 8.40 -20.97 -13.75
N LEU A 246 9.09 -21.88 -14.46
CA LEU A 246 10.19 -22.77 -14.08
C LEU A 246 9.81 -24.15 -13.50
N PRO A 247 10.48 -25.24 -13.95
CA PRO A 247 10.28 -26.62 -13.45
C PRO A 247 10.50 -26.81 -11.94
N ALA A 248 11.06 -25.81 -11.25
CA ALA A 248 11.37 -25.86 -9.83
C ALA A 248 10.23 -25.34 -8.92
N HIS A 249 9.20 -24.70 -9.49
CA HIS A 249 8.11 -24.09 -8.72
C HIS A 249 6.76 -24.47 -9.34
N GLU A 250 6.24 -25.64 -8.96
CA GLU A 250 4.91 -26.14 -9.37
C GLU A 250 3.78 -25.15 -8.99
N HIS A 251 4.02 -24.29 -7.99
CA HIS A 251 3.05 -23.35 -7.47
C HIS A 251 3.63 -21.95 -7.22
N GLN A 252 2.83 -20.94 -7.55
CA GLN A 252 3.10 -19.52 -7.28
C GLN A 252 2.20 -19.02 -6.15
N ALA A 253 2.77 -18.25 -5.22
CA ALA A 253 1.99 -17.59 -4.18
C ALA A 253 1.34 -16.30 -4.71
N VAL A 254 0.06 -16.13 -4.38
CA VAL A 254 -0.72 -14.92 -4.69
C VAL A 254 -1.44 -14.45 -3.43
N PHE A 255 -1.70 -13.15 -3.34
CA PHE A 255 -2.65 -12.62 -2.39
C PHE A 255 -4.01 -12.49 -3.05
N VAL A 256 -5.02 -13.05 -2.40
CA VAL A 256 -6.42 -12.95 -2.78
C VAL A 256 -7.02 -11.86 -1.92
N VAL A 257 -7.32 -10.71 -2.52
CA VAL A 257 -7.96 -9.57 -1.86
C VAL A 257 -9.45 -9.87 -1.75
N MET A 258 -9.96 -9.86 -0.53
CA MET A 258 -11.35 -10.17 -0.24
C MET A 258 -12.19 -8.91 -0.18
N ARG A 259 -13.46 -9.02 -0.56
CA ARG A 259 -14.46 -7.97 -0.40
C ARG A 259 -14.83 -7.82 1.08
N PRO A 260 -15.16 -6.60 1.54
CA PRO A 260 -15.61 -6.36 2.89
C PRO A 260 -17.07 -6.82 3.06
N THR A 261 -17.21 -8.12 3.25
CA THR A 261 -18.48 -8.82 3.47
C THR A 261 -18.53 -9.29 4.92
N ASP A 262 -19.72 -9.44 5.49
CA ASP A 262 -19.86 -9.96 6.87
C ASP A 262 -19.20 -11.33 7.00
N SER A 263 -19.37 -12.22 6.01
CA SER A 263 -18.71 -13.53 5.99
C SER A 263 -17.18 -13.44 6.01
N TRP A 264 -16.58 -12.41 5.42
CA TRP A 264 -15.13 -12.21 5.49
C TRP A 264 -14.70 -11.63 6.85
N PHE A 265 -15.48 -10.69 7.39
CA PHE A 265 -15.20 -10.12 8.69
C PHE A 265 -15.33 -11.15 9.81
N ASP A 266 -16.22 -12.13 9.69
CA ASP A 266 -16.37 -13.21 10.67
C ASP A 266 -15.13 -14.13 10.70
N GLU A 267 -14.40 -14.26 9.59
CA GLU A 267 -13.12 -14.98 9.53
C GLU A 267 -11.93 -14.14 10.02
N THR A 268 -12.07 -12.80 10.02
CA THR A 268 -10.95 -11.87 10.28
C THR A 268 -11.01 -11.28 11.69
N ILE A 269 -12.21 -11.12 12.26
CA ILE A 269 -12.45 -10.47 13.55
C ILE A 269 -13.07 -11.47 14.51
N VAL A 270 -12.27 -11.96 15.46
CA VAL A 270 -12.69 -12.91 16.48
C VAL A 270 -13.12 -12.15 17.74
N LEU A 271 -14.40 -12.27 18.11
CA LEU A 271 -14.92 -11.73 19.36
C LEU A 271 -14.74 -12.76 20.48
N ARG A 272 -14.30 -12.28 21.64
CA ARG A 272 -13.98 -13.08 22.82
C ARG A 272 -14.79 -12.67 24.02
N ASP A 273 -15.06 -13.65 24.88
CA ASP A 273 -15.82 -13.45 26.12
C ASP A 273 -14.93 -13.14 27.32
N GLU A 274 -13.62 -13.37 27.20
CA GLU A 274 -12.64 -13.01 28.21
C GLU A 274 -12.66 -11.50 28.45
N VAL A 275 -12.71 -11.12 29.73
CA VAL A 275 -12.77 -9.73 30.14
C VAL A 275 -11.36 -9.21 30.40
N VAL A 276 -10.95 -8.16 29.69
CA VAL A 276 -9.64 -7.51 29.81
C VAL A 276 -9.85 -6.08 30.31
N GLU A 277 -9.77 -5.87 31.62
CA GLU A 277 -10.04 -4.56 32.23
C GLU A 277 -8.78 -3.72 32.41
N LYS A 278 -7.62 -4.36 32.59
CA LYS A 278 -6.37 -3.69 32.98
C LYS A 278 -5.22 -4.14 32.11
N THR A 279 -4.20 -3.28 32.00
CA THR A 279 -2.99 -3.57 31.23
C THR A 279 -2.27 -4.84 31.71
N GLY A 280 -2.39 -5.17 33.00
CA GLY A 280 -1.83 -6.40 33.56
C GLY A 280 -2.51 -7.68 33.05
N ASP A 281 -3.75 -7.59 32.58
CA ASP A 281 -4.52 -8.72 32.05
C ASP A 281 -4.03 -9.10 30.64
N LEU A 282 -3.50 -8.13 29.89
CA LEU A 282 -2.87 -8.38 28.58
C LEU A 282 -1.69 -9.37 28.70
N MET A 283 -0.94 -9.30 29.79
CA MET A 283 0.18 -10.22 30.04
C MET A 283 -0.26 -11.68 30.21
N GLN A 284 -1.55 -11.92 30.43
CA GLN A 284 -2.15 -13.25 30.57
C GLN A 284 -2.71 -13.78 29.24
N LEU A 285 -2.80 -12.94 28.22
CA LEU A 285 -3.09 -13.37 26.86
C LEU A 285 -1.83 -14.05 26.31
N PHE A 286 -1.69 -15.35 26.57
CA PHE A 286 -0.52 -16.13 26.17
C PHE A 286 -0.18 -15.94 24.69
N MET A 287 1.11 -15.81 24.40
CA MET A 287 1.66 -16.00 23.05
C MET A 287 1.60 -17.48 22.69
N ASP A 288 1.41 -17.78 21.41
CA ASP A 288 1.29 -19.12 20.82
C ASP A 288 -0.01 -19.86 21.19
N ASP A 289 -1.09 -19.13 21.48
CA ASP A 289 -2.40 -19.75 21.52
C ASP A 289 -2.80 -20.08 20.07
N LEU A 290 -2.74 -21.36 19.71
CA LEU A 290 -3.06 -21.86 18.36
C LEU A 290 -4.51 -21.57 17.95
N THR A 291 -5.38 -21.11 18.84
CA THR A 291 -6.73 -20.67 18.51
C THR A 291 -6.80 -19.17 18.20
N ILE A 292 -5.83 -18.37 18.65
CA ILE A 292 -5.78 -16.90 18.53
C ILE A 292 -4.73 -16.47 17.49
N ASP A 293 -3.54 -17.08 17.58
CA ASP A 293 -2.35 -16.69 16.82
C ASP A 293 -2.24 -17.43 15.49
N PHE A 294 -3.12 -18.40 15.22
CA PHE A 294 -3.03 -19.21 14.02
C PHE A 294 -3.63 -18.51 12.80
N VAL A 295 -2.92 -17.48 12.34
CA VAL A 295 -3.14 -16.80 11.06
C VAL A 295 -2.54 -17.66 9.94
N SER A 296 -2.97 -18.91 9.83
CA SER A 296 -2.33 -19.89 8.94
C SER A 296 -3.06 -20.03 7.61
N ARG A 297 -2.43 -20.74 6.69
CA ARG A 297 -3.07 -21.15 5.45
C ARG A 297 -4.01 -22.34 5.69
N PRO A 298 -5.29 -22.29 5.26
CA PRO A 298 -5.98 -21.18 4.63
C PRO A 298 -6.55 -20.19 5.68
N GLY A 299 -6.33 -18.88 5.49
CA GLY A 299 -6.78 -17.87 6.43
C GLY A 299 -6.32 -16.45 6.06
N PRO A 300 -6.87 -15.41 6.71
CA PRO A 300 -6.51 -14.02 6.45
C PRO A 300 -5.03 -13.75 6.74
N LEU A 301 -4.44 -12.70 6.16
CA LEU A 301 -3.09 -12.24 6.52
C LEU A 301 -3.07 -11.42 7.81
N CYS A 302 -4.22 -10.89 8.21
CA CYS A 302 -4.41 -10.10 9.41
C CYS A 302 -5.60 -10.69 10.15
N ALA A 303 -5.40 -11.16 11.38
CA ALA A 303 -6.49 -11.52 12.27
C ALA A 303 -6.55 -10.51 13.42
N LEU A 304 -7.76 -10.17 13.83
CA LEU A 304 -8.03 -9.20 14.88
C LEU A 304 -8.87 -9.87 15.95
N CYS A 305 -8.49 -9.68 17.20
CA CYS A 305 -9.23 -10.22 18.33
C CYS A 305 -9.76 -9.09 19.20
N CYS A 306 -11.03 -9.15 19.58
CA CYS A 306 -11.65 -8.19 20.50
C CYS A 306 -12.20 -8.93 21.72
N SER A 307 -11.61 -8.68 22.88
CA SER A 307 -12.06 -9.19 24.19
C SER A 307 -12.98 -8.20 24.89
N LYS A 308 -13.86 -8.70 25.77
CA LYS A 308 -14.86 -7.91 26.51
C LYS A 308 -14.28 -7.08 27.66
#